data_AF-A0AAC9BQX7-F1
#
_entry.id   AF-A0AAC9BQX7-F1
#
_cell.length_a   1.000
_cell.length_b   1.000
_cell.length_c   1.000
_cell.angle_alpha   90.00
_cell.angle_beta   90.00
_cell.angle_gamma   90.00
#
_symmetry.space_group_name_H-M   'P 1'
#
loop_
_entity.id
_entity.type
_entity.pdbx_description
1 polymer ?
#
loop_
_entity_poly.entity_id
_entity_poly.type
_entity_poly.pdbx_seq_one_letter_code
_entity_poly.pdbx_strand_id
1 'polypeptide(L)' 'MDYLIIFVTTVAGLYFHGWLYVRIRRWMDRDLALSLAGKDEDKRAFMLEQLAHARAQKIKRRDLPKWLEATAAGYHAR' A
#
# COMPACT_ATOMS: atom_id res chain seq x y z
N MET A 1 -9.11 15.31 37.71
CA MET A 1 -8.33 14.19 37.15
C MET A 1 -9.04 13.69 35.89
N ASP A 2 -9.46 14.62 35.02
CA ASP A 2 -10.46 14.37 33.96
C ASP A 2 -9.85 14.54 32.56
N TYR A 3 -8.73 15.26 32.48
CA TYR A 3 -7.98 15.46 31.25
C TYR A 3 -7.35 14.16 30.71
N LEU A 4 -7.04 13.20 31.59
CA LEU A 4 -6.49 11.90 31.19
C LEU A 4 -7.49 11.08 30.37
N ILE A 5 -8.77 11.06 30.77
CA ILE A 5 -9.80 10.28 30.06
C ILE A 5 -10.09 10.93 28.70
N ILE A 6 -10.16 12.26 28.65
CA ILE A 6 -10.35 13.01 27.40
C ILE A 6 -9.16 12.77 26.47
N PHE A 7 -7.93 12.89 26.97
CA PHE A 7 -6.71 12.66 26.19
C PHE A 7 -6.64 11.23 25.65
N VAL A 8 -6.88 10.21 26.49
CA VAL A 8 -6.86 8.80 26.09
C VAL A 8 -7.94 8.51 25.05
N THR A 9 -9.15 9.06 25.22
CA THR A 9 -10.26 8.86 24.27
C THR A 9 -9.97 9.50 22.91
N THR A 10 -9.47 10.73 22.89
CA THR A 10 -9.10 11.43 21.66
C THR A 10 -7.96 10.73 20.93
N VAL A 11 -6.90 10.34 21.65
CA VAL A 11 -5.77 9.62 21.06
C VAL A 11 -6.22 8.24 20.58
N ALA A 12 -7.09 7.54 21.32
CA ALA A 12 -7.64 6.25 20.89
C ALA A 12 -8.45 6.39 19.59
N GLY A 13 -9.28 7.42 19.45
CA GLY A 13 -10.04 7.68 18.22
C GLY A 13 -9.14 7.98 17.00
N LEU A 14 -8.10 8.78 17.21
CA LEU A 14 -7.10 9.11 16.17
C LEU A 14 -6.26 7.88 15.80
N TYR A 15 -5.85 7.11 16.80
CA TYR A 15 -5.10 5.87 16.63
C TYR A 15 -5.93 4.81 15.90
N PHE A 16 -7.22 4.70 16.23
CA PHE A 16 -8.14 3.76 15.57
C PHE A 16 -8.28 4.08 14.08
N HIS A 17 -8.37 5.36 13.71
CA HIS A 17 -8.39 5.78 12.30
C HIS A 17 -7.09 5.44 11.57
N GLY A 18 -5.94 5.77 12.15
CA GLY A 18 -4.64 5.43 11.56
C GLY A 18 -4.45 3.93 11.43
N TRP A 19 -4.87 3.17 12.43
CA TRP A 19 -4.80 1.71 12.44
C TRP A 19 -5.71 1.08 11.39
N LEU A 20 -6.99 1.45 11.31
CA LEU A 20 -7.92 0.98 10.28
C LEU A 20 -7.39 1.28 8.89
N TYR A 21 -6.84 2.47 8.70
CA TYR A 21 -6.29 2.89 7.43
C TYR A 21 -5.08 2.06 6.99
N VAL A 22 -4.15 1.75 7.91
CA VAL A 22 -3.03 0.84 7.64
C VAL A 22 -3.52 -0.59 7.42
N ARG A 23 -4.51 -1.05 8.19
CA ARG A 23 -5.01 -2.42 8.13
C ARG A 23 -5.77 -2.69 6.83
N ILE A 24 -6.65 -1.80 6.41
CA ILE A 24 -7.33 -1.85 5.10
C ILE A 24 -6.31 -1.77 3.97
N ARG A 25 -5.32 -0.86 4.05
CA ARG A 25 -4.26 -0.80 3.03
C ARG A 25 -3.40 -2.04 2.95
N ARG A 26 -3.09 -2.69 4.08
CA ARG A 26 -2.32 -3.93 4.11
C ARG A 26 -3.09 -5.10 3.50
N TRP A 27 -4.41 -5.09 3.63
CA TRP A 27 -5.29 -6.04 2.97
C TRP A 27 -5.37 -5.76 1.47
N MET A 28 -5.50 -4.49 1.07
CA MET A 28 -5.58 -4.06 -0.33
C MET A 28 -4.28 -4.32 -1.11
N ASP A 29 -3.11 -4.11 -0.50
CA ASP A 29 -1.81 -4.48 -1.11
C ASP A 29 -1.69 -6.00 -1.31
N ARG A 30 -2.20 -6.77 -0.35
CA ARG A 30 -2.23 -8.23 -0.44
C ARG A 30 -3.22 -8.73 -1.48
N ASP A 31 -4.39 -8.09 -1.58
CA ASP A 31 -5.43 -8.40 -2.56
C ASP A 31 -5.03 -7.94 -3.97
N LEU A 32 -4.39 -6.78 -4.10
CA LEU A 32 -3.78 -6.29 -5.33
C LEU A 32 -2.68 -7.25 -5.79
N ALA A 33 -1.78 -7.67 -4.90
CA ALA A 33 -0.77 -8.67 -5.22
C ALA A 33 -1.38 -10.04 -5.60
N LEU A 34 -2.53 -10.41 -5.02
CA LEU A 34 -3.24 -11.66 -5.34
C LEU A 34 -3.94 -11.58 -6.71
N SER A 35 -4.64 -10.48 -6.98
CA SER A 35 -5.35 -10.20 -8.24
C SER A 35 -4.38 -10.04 -9.40
N LEU A 36 -3.23 -9.41 -9.14
CA LEU A 36 -2.17 -9.20 -10.11
C LEU A 36 -1.30 -10.45 -10.33
N ALA A 37 -1.28 -11.40 -9.38
CA ALA A 37 -0.65 -12.70 -9.52
C ALA A 37 -1.50 -13.74 -10.28
N GLY A 38 -2.65 -13.35 -10.85
CA GLY A 38 -3.37 -14.17 -11.81
C GLY A 38 -2.51 -14.49 -13.05
N LYS A 39 -2.13 -15.77 -13.18
CA LYS A 39 -1.59 -16.52 -14.35
C LYS A 39 -0.33 -16.03 -15.11
N ASP A 40 0.24 -14.86 -14.85
CA ASP A 40 1.44 -14.37 -15.55
C ASP A 40 2.62 -14.11 -14.60
N GLU A 41 3.46 -15.13 -14.39
CA GLU A 41 4.67 -15.04 -13.56
C GLU A 41 5.70 -14.01 -14.07
N ASP A 42 5.74 -13.79 -15.38
CA ASP A 42 6.68 -12.88 -16.04
C ASP A 42 6.35 -11.41 -15.70
N LYS A 43 5.06 -11.06 -15.76
CA LYS A 43 4.56 -9.73 -15.40
C LYS A 43 4.72 -9.45 -13.89
N ARG A 44 4.64 -10.50 -13.07
CA ARG A 44 4.87 -10.44 -11.62
C ARG A 44 6.33 -10.16 -11.29
N ALA A 45 7.28 -10.79 -11.98
CA ALA A 45 8.70 -10.52 -11.81
C ALA A 45 9.03 -9.07 -12.17
N PHE A 46 8.49 -8.58 -13.29
CA PHE A 46 8.65 -7.18 -13.71
C PHE A 46 8.08 -6.19 -12.68
N MET A 47 6.87 -6.44 -12.15
CA MET A 47 6.30 -5.57 -11.10
C MET A 47 7.05 -5.63 -9.77
N LEU A 48 7.62 -6.79 -9.40
CA LEU A 48 8.46 -6.93 -8.21
C LEU A 48 9.76 -6.12 -8.33
N GLU A 49 10.41 -6.17 -9.48
CA GLU A 49 11.61 -5.37 -9.76
C GLU A 49 11.28 -3.87 -9.73
N GLN A 50 10.13 -3.50 -10.29
CA GLN A 50 9.68 -2.12 -10.29
C GLN A 50 9.30 -1.61 -8.90
N LEU A 51 8.76 -2.49 -8.05
CA LEU A 51 8.50 -2.24 -6.63
C LEU A 51 9.79 -2.08 -5.82
N ALA A 52 10.84 -2.83 -6.15
CA ALA A 52 12.17 -2.65 -5.57
C ALA A 52 12.76 -1.29 -5.95
N HIS A 53 12.62 -0.88 -7.22
CA HIS A 53 13.01 0.46 -7.69
C HIS A 53 12.24 1.58 -6.99
N ALA A 54 10.92 1.43 -6.81
CA ALA A 54 10.11 2.42 -6.10
C ALA A 54 10.49 2.53 -4.61
N ARG A 55 10.85 1.40 -3.98
CA ARG A 55 11.42 1.38 -2.62
C ARG A 55 12.76 2.10 -2.55
N ALA A 56 13.65 1.86 -3.51
CA ALA A 56 14.94 2.55 -3.60
C ALA A 56 14.75 4.07 -3.76
N GLN A 57 13.74 4.47 -4.53
CA GLN A 57 13.36 5.88 -4.73
C GLN A 57 12.54 6.49 -3.57
N LYS A 58 12.31 5.76 -2.46
CA LYS A 58 11.49 6.20 -1.32
C LYS A 58 10.11 6.74 -1.74
N ILE A 59 9.50 6.19 -2.78
CA ILE A 59 8.16 6.60 -3.18
C ILE A 59 7.20 6.30 -2.02
N LYS A 60 6.38 7.29 -1.67
CA LYS A 60 5.42 7.19 -0.57
C LYS A 60 4.59 5.93 -0.79
N ARG A 61 4.57 5.03 0.20
CA ARG A 61 3.85 3.74 0.13
C ARG A 61 2.34 3.87 -0.15
N ARG A 62 1.77 5.07 -0.03
CA ARG A 62 0.39 5.38 -0.44
C ARG A 62 0.24 5.49 -1.96
N ASP A 63 1.26 6.04 -2.61
CA ASP A 63 1.32 6.27 -4.05
C ASP A 63 1.95 5.08 -4.76
N LEU A 64 2.62 4.18 -4.03
CA LEU A 64 3.18 2.93 -4.54
C LEU A 64 2.19 2.09 -5.38
N PRO A 65 0.94 1.80 -4.95
CA PRO A 65 -0.01 1.07 -5.79
C PRO A 65 -0.38 1.84 -7.07
N LYS A 66 -0.61 3.15 -6.95
CA LYS A 66 -0.97 4.02 -8.08
C LYS A 66 0.18 4.18 -9.08
N TRP A 67 1.41 4.20 -8.57
CA TRP A 67 2.65 4.24 -9.34
C TRP A 67 2.89 2.90 -10.03
N LEU A 68 2.68 1.78 -9.33
CA LEU A 68 2.73 0.44 -9.93
C LEU A 68 1.69 0.28 -11.04
N GLU A 69 0.44 0.74 -10.83
CA GLU A 69 -0.62 0.75 -11.84
C GLU A 69 -0.24 1.63 -13.04
N ALA A 70 0.33 2.83 -12.82
CA ALA A 70 0.79 3.69 -13.89
C ALA A 70 1.96 3.08 -14.68
N THR A 71 2.91 2.42 -14.00
CA THR A 71 4.02 1.73 -14.66
C THR A 71 3.54 0.47 -15.39
N ALA A 72 2.58 -0.26 -14.84
CA ALA A 72 1.95 -1.41 -15.48
C ALA A 72 1.10 -1.01 -16.69
N ALA A 73 0.41 0.13 -16.65
CA ALA A 73 -0.32 0.70 -17.79
C ALA A 73 0.63 1.20 -18.89
N GLY A 74 1.83 1.65 -18.52
CA GLY A 74 2.91 1.98 -19.45
C GLY A 74 3.70 0.78 -19.97
N TYR A 75 3.55 -0.40 -19.35
CA TYR A 75 4.16 -1.65 -19.80
C TYR A 75 3.41 -2.18 -21.03
N HIS A 76 3.67 -1.55 -22.17
CA HIS A 76 3.41 -2.11 -23.47
C HIS A 76 4.44 -3.22 -23.68
N ALA A 77 4.03 -4.47 -23.49
CA ALA A 77 4.80 -5.63 -23.91
C ALA A 77 5.14 -5.41 -25.39
N ARG A 78 6.42 -5.14 -25.66
CA ARG A 78 6.95 -5.00 -27.01
C ARG A 78 7.56 -6.32 -27.42
#